data_AF-A0A920NS15-F1
#
_entry.id   AF-A0A920NS15-F1
#
_cell.length_a   1.000
_cell.length_b   1.000
_cell.length_c   1.000
_cell.angle_alpha   90.00
_cell.angle_beta   90.00
_cell.angle_gamma   90.00
#
_symmetry.space_group_name_H-M   'P 1'
#
loop_
_entity.id
_entity.type
_entity.pdbx_description
1 polymer ?
#
loop_
_entity_poly.entity_id
_entity_poly.type
_entity_poly.pdbx_seq_one_letter_code
_entity_poly.pdbx_strand_id
1 'polypeptide(L)' 'MAILNPNQSDCNYPFKGLCGAGVAFKLACGVGKKLNRPLKDLLSLLDLATLGTSADMVPILDENRVIVERGFEIFK' A
#
# COMPACT_ATOMS: atom_id res chain seq x y z
N MET A 1 8.13 -16.50 -13.17
CA MET A 1 8.26 -15.30 -12.31
C MET A 1 6.86 -14.83 -11.97
N ALA A 2 6.62 -14.39 -10.73
CA ALA A 2 5.34 -13.79 -10.34
C ALA A 2 5.52 -12.27 -10.31
N ILE A 3 4.65 -11.53 -11.01
CA ILE A 3 4.67 -10.06 -11.06
C ILE A 3 3.40 -9.55 -10.38
N LEU A 4 3.58 -8.68 -9.39
CA LEU A 4 2.49 -7.94 -8.75
C LEU A 4 2.57 -6.48 -9.19
N ASN A 5 1.75 -6.12 -10.17
CA ASN A 5 1.69 -4.76 -10.70
C ASN A 5 0.25 -4.42 -11.10
N PRO A 6 -0.37 -3.38 -10.52
CA PRO A 6 -1.72 -2.96 -10.89
C PRO A 6 -1.80 -2.46 -12.34
N ASN A 7 -0.70 -2.02 -12.93
CA ASN A 7 -0.63 -1.52 -14.32
C ASN A 7 -0.52 -2.61 -15.39
N GLN A 8 -0.72 -3.90 -15.03
CA GLN A 8 -0.81 -4.97 -16.02
C GLN A 8 -2.10 -4.85 -16.85
N SER A 9 -2.01 -5.14 -18.14
CA SER A 9 -3.11 -4.96 -19.12
C SER A 9 -4.35 -5.81 -18.83
N ASP A 10 -4.17 -6.96 -18.18
CA ASP A 10 -5.22 -7.91 -17.77
C ASP A 10 -5.65 -7.74 -16.30
N CYS A 11 -5.12 -6.73 -15.60
CA CYS A 11 -5.40 -6.51 -14.19
C CYS A 11 -6.63 -5.61 -14.00
N ASN A 12 -7.67 -6.14 -13.35
CA ASN A 12 -8.89 -5.39 -13.00
C ASN A 12 -8.79 -4.60 -11.68
N TYR A 13 -7.60 -4.48 -11.09
CA TYR A 13 -7.44 -3.76 -9.83
C TYR A 13 -7.85 -2.28 -10.00
N PRO A 14 -8.73 -1.75 -9.13
CA PRO A 14 -9.45 -0.49 -9.41
C PRO A 14 -8.55 0.74 -9.41
N PHE A 15 -7.51 0.74 -8.57
CA PHE A 15 -6.62 1.88 -8.42
C PHE A 15 -5.22 1.59 -8.98
N LYS A 16 -4.86 2.28 -10.07
CA LYS A 16 -3.60 2.09 -10.80
C LYS A 16 -2.44 2.93 -10.29
N GLY A 17 -2.73 3.92 -9.44
CA GLY A 17 -1.77 4.93 -8.98
C GLY A 17 -0.92 4.53 -7.78
N LEU A 18 -0.95 3.27 -7.33
CA LEU A 18 -0.13 2.82 -6.20
C LEU A 18 1.36 2.93 -6.53
N CYS A 19 2.13 3.53 -5.61
CA CYS A 19 3.59 3.49 -5.65
C CYS A 19 4.11 2.08 -5.32
N GLY A 20 5.40 1.82 -5.54
CA GLY A 20 6.00 0.52 -5.24
C GLY A 20 5.83 0.09 -3.77
N ALA A 21 5.99 1.04 -2.84
CA ALA A 21 5.78 0.79 -1.41
C ALA A 21 4.31 0.51 -1.07
N GLY A 22 3.37 1.17 -1.74
CA GLY A 22 1.94 0.92 -1.62
C GLY A 22 1.55 -0.48 -2.10
N VAL A 23 2.11 -0.91 -3.23
CA VAL A 23 1.92 -2.29 -3.73
C VAL A 23 2.48 -3.32 -2.75
N ALA A 24 3.69 -3.08 -2.21
CA ALA A 24 4.29 -3.96 -1.20
C ALA A 24 3.46 -4.03 0.10
N PHE A 25 2.93 -2.89 0.56
CA PHE A 25 2.05 -2.84 1.72
C PHE A 25 0.74 -3.62 1.51
N LYS A 26 0.13 -3.50 0.32
CA LYS A 26 -1.07 -4.27 -0.04
C LYS A 26 -0.78 -5.76 -0.13
N LEU A 27 0.40 -6.15 -0.61
CA LEU A 27 0.86 -7.54 -0.57
C LEU A 27 0.98 -8.04 0.87
N ALA A 28 1.62 -7.28 1.76
CA ALA A 28 1.72 -7.62 3.17
C ALA A 28 0.34 -7.80 3.83
N CYS A 29 -0.61 -6.90 3.53
CA CYS A 29 -2.01 -7.03 3.95
C CYS A 29 -2.66 -8.33 3.45
N GLY A 30 -2.48 -8.67 2.17
CA GLY A 30 -3.01 -9.90 1.57
C GLY A 30 -2.42 -11.17 2.19
N VAL A 31 -1.10 -11.18 2.42
CA VAL A 31 -0.40 -12.28 3.10
C VAL A 31 -0.86 -12.39 4.55
N GLY A 32 -0.95 -11.27 5.27
CA GLY A 32 -1.42 -11.23 6.65
C GLY A 32 -2.84 -11.80 6.78
N LYS A 33 -3.75 -11.42 5.86
CA LYS A 33 -5.10 -11.97 5.80
C LYS A 33 -5.09 -13.50 5.61
N LYS A 34 -4.22 -14.02 4.74
CA LYS A 34 -4.08 -15.47 4.52
C LYS A 34 -3.53 -16.21 5.74
N LEU A 35 -2.71 -15.54 6.54
CA LEU A 35 -2.10 -16.08 7.77
C LEU A 35 -2.91 -15.78 9.04
N ASN A 36 -4.12 -15.23 8.93
CA ASN A 36 -4.95 -14.76 10.06
C ASN A 36 -4.21 -13.79 11.00
N ARG A 37 -3.28 -12.99 10.44
CA ARG A 37 -2.62 -11.89 11.16
C ARG A 37 -3.54 -10.67 11.13
N PRO A 38 -3.80 -10.03 12.27
CA PRO A 38 -4.61 -8.81 12.30
C PRO A 38 -3.91 -7.68 11.55
N LEU A 39 -4.69 -6.83 10.87
CA LEU A 39 -4.15 -5.67 10.14
C LEU A 39 -3.36 -4.73 11.07
N LYS A 40 -3.70 -4.73 12.37
CA LYS A 40 -3.01 -3.96 13.41
C LYS A 40 -1.51 -4.27 13.47
N ASP A 41 -1.13 -5.52 13.24
CA ASP A 41 0.29 -5.93 13.26
C ASP A 41 1.05 -5.39 12.05
N LEU A 42 0.34 -4.98 11.00
CA LEU A 42 0.91 -4.42 9.77
C LEU A 42 0.88 -2.89 9.75
N LEU A 43 0.25 -2.24 10.75
CA LEU A 43 0.22 -0.78 10.84
C LEU A 43 1.62 -0.18 10.98
N SER A 44 2.55 -0.90 11.58
CA SER A 44 3.97 -0.53 11.65
C SER A 44 4.72 -0.60 10.31
N LEU A 45 4.07 -1.04 9.24
CA LEU A 45 4.59 -0.97 7.87
C LEU A 45 3.97 0.20 7.08
N LEU A 46 2.93 0.84 7.64
CA LEU A 46 2.18 1.89 6.98
C LEU A 46 2.97 3.20 6.94
N ASP A 47 3.81 3.46 7.94
CA ASP A 47 4.80 4.55 7.94
C ASP A 47 5.78 4.45 6.77
N LEU A 48 6.30 3.25 6.48
CA LEU A 48 7.16 2.97 5.34
C LEU A 48 6.41 3.14 4.01
N ALA A 49 5.16 2.67 3.95
CA ALA A 49 4.30 2.85 2.79
C ALA A 49 4.01 4.32 2.51
N THR A 50 3.77 5.11 3.56
CA THR A 50 3.58 6.56 3.48
C THR A 50 4.84 7.27 3.02
N LEU A 51 5.99 6.93 3.58
CA LEU A 51 7.27 7.51 3.16
C LEU A 51 7.55 7.23 1.67
N GLY A 52 7.33 6.00 1.21
CA GLY A 52 7.48 5.65 -0.20
C GLY A 52 6.47 6.36 -1.11
N THR A 53 5.21 6.46 -0.69
CA THR A 53 4.16 7.16 -1.44
C THR A 53 4.44 8.65 -1.56
N SER A 54 4.89 9.29 -0.47
CA SER A 54 5.28 10.70 -0.48
C SER A 54 6.56 10.95 -1.27
N ALA A 55 7.55 10.05 -1.20
CA ALA A 55 8.82 10.19 -1.92
C ALA A 55 8.66 10.03 -3.44
N ASP A 56 7.79 9.14 -3.90
CA ASP A 56 7.52 8.94 -5.34
C ASP A 56 6.67 10.08 -5.96
N MET A 57 6.22 11.06 -5.17
CA MET A 57 5.36 12.17 -5.61
C MET A 57 4.13 11.71 -6.43
N VAL A 58 3.59 10.53 -6.12
CA VAL A 58 2.39 10.02 -6.79
C VAL A 58 1.16 10.84 -6.39
N PRO A 59 0.13 10.93 -7.25
CA PRO A 59 -1.11 11.61 -6.89
C PRO A 59 -1.72 11.03 -5.60
N ILE A 60 -2.00 11.92 -4.65
CA ILE A 60 -2.65 11.58 -3.38
C ILE A 60 -4.16 11.47 -3.61
N LEU A 61 -4.53 10.41 -4.33
CA LEU A 61 -5.90 10.07 -4.69
C LEU A 61 -6.22 8.66 -4.17
N ASP A 62 -7.49 8.42 -3.86
CA ASP A 62 -8.01 7.10 -3.47
C ASP A 62 -7.15 6.41 -2.39
N GLU A 63 -6.57 5.24 -2.67
CA GLU A 63 -5.78 4.47 -1.71
C GLU A 63 -4.53 5.20 -1.23
N ASN A 64 -3.84 5.96 -2.10
CA ASN A 64 -2.66 6.72 -1.70
C ASN A 64 -3.00 7.76 -0.63
N ARG A 65 -4.20 8.37 -0.72
CA ARG A 65 -4.68 9.30 0.30
C ARG A 65 -4.85 8.60 1.64
N VAL A 66 -5.49 7.44 1.66
CA VAL A 66 -5.71 6.67 2.90
C VAL A 66 -4.39 6.22 3.50
N ILE A 67 -3.45 5.73 2.69
CA ILE A 67 -2.12 5.31 3.15
C ILE A 67 -1.42 6.49 3.85
N VAL A 68 -1.33 7.63 3.16
CA VAL A 68 -0.64 8.81 3.66
C VAL A 68 -1.30 9.38 4.91
N GLU A 69 -2.64 9.57 4.88
CA GLU A 69 -3.41 10.09 6.01
C GLU A 69 -3.22 9.22 7.27
N ARG A 70 -3.38 7.90 7.13
CA ARG A 70 -3.23 6.96 8.25
C ARG A 70 -1.79 6.78 8.69
N GLY A 71 -0.81 6.82 7.79
CA GLY A 71 0.59 6.77 8.17
C GLY A 71 1.02 8.00 8.98
N PHE A 72 0.53 9.19 8.64
CA PHE A 72 0.79 10.40 9.44
C PHE A 72 0.17 10.35 10.85
N GLU A 73 -0.95 9.65 11.05
CA GLU A 73 -1.49 9.41 12.40
C GLU A 73 -0.56 8.53 13.26
N ILE A 74 0.25 7.67 12.63
CA ILE A 74 1.18 6.74 13.30
C ILE A 74 2.54 7.38 13.58
N PHE A 75 2.97 8.36 12.77
CA PHE A 75 4.23 9.10 12.99
C PHE A 75 4.27 9.94 14.29
N LYS A 76 3.16 10.02 15.03
CA LYS A 76 3.03 10.83 16.24
C LYS A 76 3.56 10.14 17.49
#